data_AF-A0A943RL35-F1
#
_entry.id   AF-A0A943RL35-F1
#
_cell.length_a   1.000
_cell.length_b   1.000
_cell.length_c   1.000
_cell.angle_alpha   90.00
_cell.angle_beta   90.00
_cell.angle_gamma   90.00
#
_symmetry.space_group_name_H-M   'P 1'
#
loop_
_entity.id
_entity.type
_entity.pdbx_description
1 polymer ?
#
loop_
_entity_poly.entity_id
_entity_poly.type
_entity_poly.pdbx_seq_one_letter_code
_entity_poly.pdbx_strand_id
1 'polypeptide(L)'
;MTDSPDYNLDNISGSGWFVGAPKMDNFTFGSCLVENIQWSAGEGAQIAFLYPGTSSPAVYNTRIQRTKFNYAFGPWEWINPPMQLGVEYRTAERHNGQPVYAKAISFGKAPNASSKDISHGIENFGQLVSYTGMLDGANLIQNSMVDNIRINASAIRITTNTDASECYVYLTLYYTKTTD
;
A
#
# COMPACT_ATOMS: atom_id res chain seq x y z
N MET A 1 24.06 -5.60 -27.77
CA MET A 1 23.26 -4.83 -26.80
C MET A 1 24.03 -4.84 -25.50
N THR A 2 24.78 -3.78 -25.23
CA THR A 2 25.54 -3.61 -23.99
C THR A 2 25.38 -2.16 -23.57
N ASP A 3 24.15 -1.79 -23.23
CA ASP A 3 23.92 -0.60 -22.42
C ASP A 3 23.82 -1.07 -20.98
N SER A 4 24.64 -0.47 -20.12
CA SER A 4 24.53 -0.68 -18.67
C SER A 4 23.10 -0.38 -18.23
N PRO A 5 22.55 -1.11 -17.24
CA PRO A 5 21.23 -0.80 -16.71
C PRO A 5 21.19 0.68 -16.26
N ASP A 6 20.21 1.42 -16.76
CA ASP A 6 19.89 2.76 -16.28
C ASP A 6 19.34 2.65 -14.87
N TYR A 7 20.24 2.59 -13.88
CA TYR A 7 19.86 2.53 -12.48
C TYR A 7 19.10 3.78 -12.03
N ASN A 8 19.32 4.92 -12.69
CA ASN A 8 18.57 6.14 -12.40
C ASN A 8 17.36 6.28 -13.32
N LEU A 9 16.23 5.72 -12.88
CA LEU A 9 14.96 5.75 -13.61
C LEU A 9 14.43 7.17 -13.89
N ASP A 10 14.92 8.20 -13.19
CA ASP A 10 14.52 9.59 -13.42
C ASP A 10 15.08 10.19 -14.73
N ASN A 11 16.19 9.63 -15.24
CA ASN A 11 16.92 10.17 -16.38
C ASN A 11 16.50 9.56 -17.73
N ILE A 12 15.58 8.61 -17.73
CA ILE A 12 15.13 7.94 -18.96
C ILE A 12 14.43 8.98 -19.86
N SER A 13 14.96 9.18 -21.06
CA SER A 13 14.56 10.24 -21.99
C SER A 13 13.81 9.75 -23.24
N GLY A 14 13.39 8.48 -23.27
CA GLY A 14 12.62 7.92 -24.39
C GLY A 14 11.72 6.77 -23.97
N SER A 15 10.74 6.44 -24.82
CA SER A 15 9.82 5.33 -24.58
C SER A 15 10.49 3.98 -24.82
N GLY A 16 10.19 2.98 -23.99
CA GLY A 16 10.75 1.64 -24.14
C GLY A 16 10.77 0.81 -22.85
N TRP A 17 11.48 -0.31 -22.92
CA TRP A 17 11.71 -1.23 -21.80
C TRP A 17 13.14 -1.09 -21.29
N PHE A 18 13.27 -0.89 -19.98
CA PHE A 18 14.53 -0.61 -19.30
C PHE A 18 14.72 -1.53 -18.11
N VAL A 19 15.96 -1.62 -17.62
CA VAL A 19 16.30 -2.30 -16.37
C VAL A 19 16.87 -1.27 -15.40
N GLY A 20 16.31 -1.20 -14.19
CA GLY A 20 16.79 -0.29 -13.15
C GLY A 20 16.15 -0.57 -11.79
N ALA A 21 16.43 0.26 -10.80
CA ALA A 21 15.93 0.08 -9.43
C ALA A 21 15.15 1.33 -8.99
N PRO A 22 13.86 1.20 -8.63
CA PRO A 22 13.10 2.29 -8.04
C PRO A 22 13.70 2.76 -6.71
N LYS A 23 13.59 4.05 -6.43
CA LYS A 23 13.95 4.63 -5.13
C LYS A 23 12.68 4.91 -4.34
N MET A 24 12.53 4.25 -3.20
CA MET A 24 11.48 4.48 -2.21
C MET A 24 12.09 4.42 -0.81
N ASP A 25 11.68 5.32 0.08
CA ASP A 25 12.28 5.47 1.42
C ASP A 25 12.17 4.21 2.29
N ASN A 26 11.15 3.36 2.06
CA ASN A 26 10.87 2.18 2.88
C ASN A 26 11.18 0.85 2.19
N PHE A 27 11.68 0.85 0.95
CA PHE A 27 11.91 -0.37 0.19
C PHE A 27 13.19 -0.31 -0.64
N THR A 28 14.05 -1.31 -0.45
CA THR A 28 15.19 -1.56 -1.33
C THR A 28 14.81 -2.63 -2.34
N PHE A 29 14.87 -2.28 -3.62
CA PHE A 29 14.55 -3.19 -4.72
C PHE A 29 15.81 -3.72 -5.40
N GLY A 30 15.71 -4.91 -5.98
CA GLY A 30 16.69 -5.38 -6.96
C GLY A 30 16.48 -4.69 -8.31
N SER A 31 17.24 -5.13 -9.33
CA SER A 31 16.97 -4.73 -10.72
C SER A 31 15.58 -5.19 -11.15
N CYS A 32 14.76 -4.24 -11.57
CA CYS A 32 13.39 -4.44 -12.02
C CYS A 32 13.28 -4.14 -13.52
N LEU A 33 12.27 -4.74 -14.17
CA LEU A 33 11.87 -4.32 -15.51
C LEU A 33 11.03 -3.04 -15.37
N VAL A 34 11.34 -2.02 -16.17
CA VAL A 34 10.63 -0.75 -16.17
C VAL A 34 10.15 -0.45 -17.58
N GLU A 35 8.85 -0.24 -17.72
CA GLU A 35 8.27 0.35 -18.92
C GLU A 35 8.25 1.86 -18.73
N ASN A 36 8.82 2.59 -19.68
CA ASN A 36 8.77 4.05 -19.72
C ASN A 36 8.02 4.47 -20.98
N ILE A 37 7.07 5.39 -20.82
CA ILE A 37 6.43 6.08 -21.92
C ILE A 37 6.72 7.56 -21.74
N GLN A 38 7.28 8.16 -22.79
CA GLN A 38 7.50 9.60 -22.85
C GLN A 38 6.65 10.22 -23.93
N TRP A 39 5.70 11.06 -23.51
CA TRP A 39 4.82 11.79 -24.43
C TRP A 39 5.46 13.10 -24.91
N SER A 40 6.17 13.77 -24.02
CA SER A 40 6.96 14.98 -24.30
C SER A 40 8.16 15.07 -23.36
N ALA A 41 9.03 16.08 -23.51
CA ALA A 41 10.17 16.26 -22.61
C ALA A 41 9.74 16.37 -21.13
N GLY A 42 8.58 16.97 -20.87
CA GLY A 42 8.04 17.23 -19.54
C GLY A 42 6.99 16.24 -19.05
N GLU A 43 6.51 15.32 -19.90
CA GLU A 43 5.37 14.45 -19.60
C GLU A 43 5.63 12.99 -19.98
N GLY A 44 5.25 12.09 -19.10
CA GLY A 44 5.43 10.66 -19.29
C GLY A 44 4.90 9.84 -18.12
N ALA A 45 5.13 8.54 -18.19
CA ALA A 45 4.75 7.60 -17.13
C ALA A 45 5.74 6.45 -17.08
N GLN A 46 5.85 5.86 -15.90
CA GLN A 46 6.62 4.65 -15.67
C GLN A 46 5.78 3.64 -14.91
N ILE A 47 5.92 2.37 -15.29
CA ILE A 47 5.51 1.23 -14.48
C ILE A 47 6.71 0.32 -14.27
N ALA A 48 6.98 -0.03 -13.02
CA ALA A 48 8.04 -0.95 -12.65
C ALA A 48 7.43 -2.30 -12.21
N PHE A 49 7.90 -3.36 -12.84
CA PHE A 49 7.59 -4.75 -12.51
C PHE A 49 8.65 -5.21 -11.51
N LEU A 50 8.24 -5.30 -10.25
CA LEU A 50 9.18 -5.47 -9.17
C LEU A 50 9.69 -6.91 -9.13
N TYR A 51 11.01 -7.03 -9.21
CA TYR A 51 11.70 -8.28 -8.94
C TYR A 51 12.35 -8.16 -7.56
N PRO A 52 12.03 -9.08 -6.62
CA PRO A 52 12.76 -9.11 -5.38
C PRO A 52 14.20 -9.50 -5.69
N GLY A 53 15.15 -8.65 -5.28
CA GLY A 53 16.51 -9.13 -5.09
C GLY A 53 16.55 -10.23 -4.03
N THR A 54 17.75 -10.62 -3.62
CA THR A 54 17.95 -11.67 -2.59
C THR A 54 17.40 -11.33 -1.20
N SER A 55 16.80 -10.16 -0.99
CA SER A 55 16.51 -9.58 0.32
C SER A 55 15.03 -9.53 0.75
N SER A 56 14.03 -9.73 -0.11
CA SER A 56 12.63 -9.78 0.38
C SER A 56 11.65 -10.46 -0.58
N PRO A 57 11.13 -11.67 -0.26
CA PRO A 57 10.08 -12.31 -1.05
C PRO A 57 8.75 -11.54 -1.01
N ALA A 58 8.63 -10.51 -0.17
CA ALA A 58 7.37 -9.80 -0.03
C ALA A 58 6.94 -9.09 -1.32
N VAL A 59 7.86 -8.65 -2.19
CA VAL A 59 7.52 -7.83 -3.36
C VAL A 59 7.26 -8.63 -4.65
N TYR A 60 7.21 -9.97 -4.59
CA TYR A 60 6.90 -10.78 -5.78
C TYR A 60 5.56 -10.37 -6.41
N ASN A 61 5.55 -10.27 -7.75
CA ASN A 61 4.38 -9.92 -8.55
C ASN A 61 3.77 -8.54 -8.23
N THR A 62 4.44 -7.72 -7.44
CA THR A 62 4.00 -6.35 -7.14
C THR A 62 4.46 -5.39 -8.22
N ARG A 63 3.73 -4.29 -8.36
CA ARG A 63 4.02 -3.23 -9.32
C ARG A 63 3.82 -1.87 -8.68
N ILE A 64 4.63 -0.94 -9.16
CA ILE A 64 4.53 0.47 -8.82
C ILE A 64 4.48 1.27 -10.11
N GLN A 65 3.85 2.44 -10.06
CA GLN A 65 3.83 3.37 -11.16
C GLN A 65 4.03 4.80 -10.68
N ARG A 66 4.37 5.68 -11.61
CA ARG A 66 4.40 7.13 -11.40
C ARG A 66 4.22 7.85 -12.70
N THR A 67 3.78 9.10 -12.62
CA THR A 67 3.69 10.00 -13.76
C THR A 67 4.76 11.07 -13.66
N LYS A 68 5.22 11.53 -14.82
CA LYS A 68 6.04 12.72 -14.98
C LYS A 68 5.15 13.84 -15.47
N PHE A 69 5.18 14.97 -14.78
CA PHE A 69 4.47 16.18 -15.17
C PHE A 69 5.38 17.38 -14.92
N ASN A 70 5.39 18.34 -15.85
CA ASN A 70 6.25 19.52 -15.79
C ASN A 70 7.72 19.19 -15.46
N TYR A 71 8.30 18.22 -16.19
CA TYR A 71 9.69 17.79 -16.07
C TYR A 71 10.06 17.06 -14.76
N ALA A 72 9.12 16.86 -13.84
CA ALA A 72 9.34 16.17 -12.58
C ALA A 72 8.52 14.88 -12.49
N PHE A 73 9.15 13.80 -12.04
CA PHE A 73 8.42 12.60 -11.65
C PHE A 73 7.75 12.80 -10.30
N GLY A 74 6.47 12.41 -10.21
CA GLY A 74 5.80 12.27 -8.93
C GLY A 74 6.34 11.09 -8.11
N PRO A 75 5.83 10.90 -6.88
CA PRO A 75 6.20 9.76 -6.05
C PRO A 75 5.82 8.45 -6.76
N TRP A 76 6.54 7.38 -6.44
CA TRP A 76 6.11 6.05 -6.84
C TRP A 76 4.89 5.60 -6.03
N GLU A 77 3.92 5.01 -6.71
CA GLU A 77 2.62 4.61 -6.17
C GLU A 77 2.37 3.12 -6.43
N TRP A 78 1.95 2.39 -5.40
CA TRP A 78 1.70 0.95 -5.47
C TRP A 78 0.41 0.63 -6.22
N ILE A 79 0.49 -0.25 -7.22
CA ILE A 79 -0.69 -0.81 -7.90
C ILE A 79 -1.24 -1.97 -7.09
N ASN A 80 -0.35 -2.86 -6.66
CA ASN A 80 -0.69 -4.00 -5.82
C ASN A 80 0.39 -4.15 -4.74
N PRO A 81 0.25 -3.43 -3.62
CA PRO A 81 1.22 -3.48 -2.53
C PRO A 81 1.29 -4.89 -1.91
N PRO A 82 2.45 -5.28 -1.37
CA PRO A 82 2.62 -6.58 -0.72
C PRO A 82 1.93 -6.69 0.64
N MET A 83 1.43 -5.56 1.18
CA MET A 83 0.68 -5.47 2.44
C MET A 83 1.40 -6.11 3.64
N GLN A 84 2.69 -5.80 3.81
CA GLN A 84 3.41 -6.16 5.03
C GLN A 84 2.81 -5.44 6.23
N LEU A 85 2.77 -6.15 7.37
CA LEU A 85 2.19 -5.62 8.61
C LEU A 85 2.91 -4.35 9.08
N GLY A 86 2.15 -3.31 9.39
CA GLY A 86 2.65 -2.04 9.92
C GLY A 86 3.23 -1.08 8.87
N VAL A 87 3.51 -1.56 7.65
CA VAL A 87 4.06 -0.74 6.57
C VAL A 87 2.95 0.03 5.87
N GLU A 88 3.21 1.30 5.60
CA GLU A 88 2.31 2.19 4.88
C GLU A 88 2.69 2.25 3.40
N TYR A 89 1.67 2.18 2.54
CA TYR A 89 1.83 2.18 1.09
C TYR A 89 0.99 3.31 0.49
N ARG A 90 1.63 4.26 -0.21
CA ARG A 90 0.91 5.16 -1.12
C ARG A 90 0.47 4.37 -2.35
N THR A 91 -0.83 4.26 -2.61
CA THR A 91 -1.35 3.48 -3.73
C THR A 91 -1.63 4.38 -4.93
N ALA A 92 -1.81 3.77 -6.09
CA ALA A 92 -2.25 4.47 -7.30
C ALA A 92 -3.75 4.79 -7.30
N GLU A 93 -4.51 4.32 -6.31
CA GLU A 93 -5.92 4.62 -6.15
C GLU A 93 -6.10 6.08 -5.70
N ARG A 94 -7.16 6.71 -6.19
CA ARG A 94 -7.56 8.06 -5.82
C ARG A 94 -8.97 8.05 -5.24
N HIS A 95 -9.16 8.76 -4.14
CA HIS A 95 -10.48 9.07 -3.60
C HIS A 95 -10.70 10.58 -3.68
N ASN A 96 -11.64 11.01 -4.52
CA ASN A 96 -11.88 12.44 -4.81
C ASN A 96 -10.60 13.20 -5.22
N GLY A 97 -9.74 12.56 -6.03
CA GLY A 97 -8.46 13.11 -6.49
C GLY A 97 -7.31 13.03 -5.48
N GLN A 98 -7.58 12.75 -4.21
CA GLN A 98 -6.54 12.54 -3.19
C GLN A 98 -5.96 11.12 -3.30
N PRO A 99 -4.66 10.93 -3.06
CA PRO A 99 -4.09 9.59 -2.98
C PRO A 99 -4.68 8.80 -1.83
N VAL A 100 -4.87 7.50 -2.09
CA VAL A 100 -5.23 6.52 -1.07
C VAL A 100 -3.96 5.86 -0.56
N TYR A 101 -3.87 5.73 0.75
CA TYR A 101 -2.84 5.00 1.47
C TYR A 101 -3.40 3.69 1.98
N ALA A 102 -2.60 2.63 1.97
CA ALA A 102 -2.94 1.33 2.52
C ALA A 102 -2.00 0.97 3.67
N LYS A 103 -2.53 0.43 4.77
CA LYS A 103 -1.72 -0.13 5.87
C LYS A 103 -2.40 -1.37 6.44
N ALA A 104 -1.64 -2.47 6.51
CA ALA A 104 -2.05 -3.67 7.24
C ALA A 104 -1.73 -3.49 8.74
N ILE A 105 -2.69 -3.81 9.60
CA ILE A 105 -2.65 -3.58 11.05
C ILE A 105 -3.07 -4.85 11.77
N SER A 106 -2.32 -5.21 12.81
CA SER A 106 -2.70 -6.28 13.73
C SER A 106 -3.55 -5.67 14.84
N PHE A 107 -4.79 -6.16 14.96
CA PHE A 107 -5.66 -5.83 16.07
C PHE A 107 -5.37 -6.69 17.30
N GLY A 108 -4.67 -7.81 17.10
CA GLY A 108 -4.45 -8.85 18.11
C GLY A 108 -5.72 -9.64 18.36
N LYS A 109 -5.84 -10.21 19.57
CA LYS A 109 -7.03 -10.96 19.98
C LYS A 109 -8.29 -10.08 19.98
N ALA A 110 -9.38 -10.62 19.43
CA ALA A 110 -10.70 -10.00 19.46
C ALA A 110 -11.26 -9.99 20.91
N PRO A 111 -12.30 -9.19 21.19
CA PRO A 111 -12.93 -9.20 22.50
C PRO A 111 -13.82 -10.44 22.74
N ASN A 112 -14.07 -10.77 24.02
CA ASN A 112 -15.08 -11.74 24.44
C ASN A 112 -16.42 -11.02 24.64
N ALA A 113 -17.37 -11.19 23.72
CA ALA A 113 -18.72 -10.63 23.78
C ALA A 113 -18.78 -9.17 24.28
N SER A 114 -17.83 -8.34 23.83
CA SER A 114 -17.60 -6.98 24.32
C SER A 114 -16.93 -6.11 23.25
N SER A 115 -16.56 -4.88 23.59
CA SER A 115 -15.81 -3.99 22.71
C SER A 115 -14.35 -3.88 23.13
N LYS A 116 -13.45 -3.78 22.15
CA LYS A 116 -12.03 -3.47 22.35
C LYS A 116 -11.59 -2.40 21.36
N ASP A 117 -10.73 -1.49 21.83
CA ASP A 117 -10.09 -0.46 21.03
C ASP A 117 -8.58 -0.70 20.93
N ILE A 118 -8.02 -0.40 19.77
CA ILE A 118 -6.58 -0.23 19.59
C ILE A 118 -6.29 1.05 18.81
N SER A 119 -5.11 1.63 18.99
CA SER A 119 -4.63 2.68 18.09
C SER A 119 -4.08 2.06 16.80
N HIS A 120 -4.37 2.67 15.65
CA HIS A 120 -3.81 2.24 14.37
C HIS A 120 -2.46 2.89 14.03
N GLY A 121 -2.02 3.92 14.78
CA GLY A 121 -0.71 4.56 14.57
C GLY A 121 -0.52 5.14 13.16
N ILE A 122 -1.56 5.74 12.59
CA ILE A 122 -1.49 6.40 11.28
C ILE A 122 -1.47 7.90 11.55
N GLU A 123 -0.43 8.57 11.07
CA GLU A 123 -0.29 10.02 11.18
C GLU A 123 -1.08 10.72 10.06
N ASN A 124 -1.65 11.88 10.38
CA ASN A 124 -2.42 12.72 9.45
C ASN A 124 -3.57 11.96 8.75
N PHE A 125 -4.22 11.04 9.48
CA PHE A 125 -5.37 10.30 8.97
C PHE A 125 -6.48 11.27 8.53
N GLY A 126 -6.82 11.23 7.25
CA GLY A 126 -7.90 11.99 6.66
C GLY A 126 -9.21 11.24 6.77
N GLN A 127 -9.62 10.60 5.67
CA GLN A 127 -10.86 9.84 5.62
C GLN A 127 -10.60 8.37 5.37
N LEU A 128 -11.38 7.50 6.04
CA LEU A 128 -11.44 6.09 5.67
C LEU A 128 -12.17 5.96 4.34
N VAL A 129 -11.52 5.32 3.37
CA VAL A 129 -12.09 5.02 2.06
C VAL A 129 -12.73 3.63 2.06
N SER A 130 -11.98 2.64 2.54
CA SER A 130 -12.45 1.27 2.71
C SER A 130 -11.58 0.50 3.69
N TYR A 131 -11.99 -0.71 4.05
CA TYR A 131 -11.16 -1.63 4.80
C TYR A 131 -11.50 -3.07 4.42
N THR A 132 -10.52 -3.95 4.61
CA THR A 132 -10.71 -5.40 4.60
C THR A 132 -10.13 -5.99 5.88
N GLY A 133 -10.46 -7.25 6.20
CA GLY A 133 -9.85 -7.89 7.35
C GLY A 133 -10.17 -9.38 7.45
N MET A 134 -9.50 -10.03 8.39
CA MET A 134 -9.71 -11.43 8.72
C MET A 134 -9.85 -11.62 10.24
N LEU A 135 -10.62 -12.63 10.63
CA LEU A 135 -10.75 -13.13 11.99
C LEU A 135 -10.42 -14.63 11.94
N ASP A 136 -9.27 -15.04 12.46
CA ASP A 136 -8.75 -16.43 12.42
C ASP A 136 -8.83 -17.10 11.03
N GLY A 137 -8.63 -16.31 9.97
CA GLY A 137 -8.67 -16.79 8.58
C GLY A 137 -10.05 -16.76 7.93
N ALA A 138 -11.12 -16.48 8.67
CA ALA A 138 -12.41 -16.11 8.09
C ALA A 138 -12.42 -14.64 7.69
N ASN A 139 -13.25 -14.27 6.70
CA ASN A 139 -13.47 -12.86 6.39
C ASN A 139 -14.04 -12.15 7.64
N LEU A 140 -13.47 -10.98 7.97
CA LEU A 140 -13.94 -10.17 9.10
C LEU A 140 -15.28 -9.50 8.79
N ILE A 141 -15.46 -9.08 7.53
CA ILE A 141 -16.67 -8.39 7.09
C ILE A 141 -17.82 -9.40 7.04
N GLN A 142 -18.96 -9.04 7.65
CA GLN A 142 -20.14 -9.90 7.81
C GLN A 142 -19.91 -11.17 8.62
N ASN A 143 -18.79 -11.26 9.37
CA ASN A 143 -18.58 -12.36 10.28
C ASN A 143 -19.65 -12.35 11.38
N SER A 144 -20.31 -13.48 11.63
CA SER A 144 -21.42 -13.56 12.60
C SER A 144 -21.01 -13.28 14.04
N MET A 145 -19.72 -13.41 14.37
CA MET A 145 -19.18 -13.07 15.70
C MET A 145 -19.01 -11.56 15.91
N VAL A 146 -19.00 -10.77 14.84
CA VAL A 146 -18.72 -9.33 14.86
C VAL A 146 -20.03 -8.55 14.74
N ASP A 147 -20.35 -7.78 15.77
CA ASP A 147 -21.52 -6.91 15.81
C ASP A 147 -21.23 -5.56 15.15
N ASN A 148 -20.05 -4.97 15.43
CA ASN A 148 -19.71 -3.64 14.95
C ASN A 148 -18.20 -3.46 14.76
N ILE A 149 -17.84 -2.76 13.68
CA ILE A 149 -16.49 -2.27 13.43
C ILE A 149 -16.57 -0.76 13.26
N ARG A 150 -15.87 -0.02 14.10
CA ARG A 150 -15.74 1.45 13.97
C ARG A 150 -14.28 1.80 13.81
N ILE A 151 -13.98 2.56 12.77
CA ILE A 151 -12.64 3.08 12.51
C ILE A 151 -12.78 4.60 12.45
N ASN A 152 -12.02 5.29 13.30
CA ASN A 152 -11.99 6.75 13.36
C ASN A 152 -10.56 7.25 13.10
N ALA A 153 -10.31 8.55 13.29
CA ALA A 153 -9.03 9.17 12.99
C ALA A 153 -7.81 8.65 13.79
N SER A 154 -8.01 7.89 14.87
CA SER A 154 -6.92 7.41 15.73
C SER A 154 -7.00 5.93 16.13
N ALA A 155 -8.18 5.33 16.03
CA ALA A 155 -8.46 4.04 16.64
C ALA A 155 -9.38 3.15 15.79
N ILE A 156 -9.20 1.86 16.01
CA ILE A 156 -10.07 0.80 15.52
C ILE A 156 -10.78 0.21 16.74
N ARG A 157 -12.11 0.14 16.69
CA ARG A 157 -12.94 -0.55 17.65
C ARG A 157 -13.62 -1.74 17.00
N ILE A 158 -13.50 -2.91 17.62
CA ILE A 158 -14.28 -4.10 17.26
C ILE A 158 -15.19 -4.44 18.44
N THR A 159 -16.45 -4.73 18.14
CA THR A 159 -17.44 -5.26 19.09
C THR A 159 -17.88 -6.63 18.63
N THR A 160 -17.83 -7.60 19.53
CA THR A 160 -18.26 -8.98 19.29
C THR A 160 -19.53 -9.27 20.07
N ASN A 161 -20.40 -10.12 19.51
CA ASN A 161 -21.64 -10.57 20.15
C ASN A 161 -21.51 -11.96 20.80
N THR A 162 -20.36 -12.61 20.62
CA THR A 162 -19.99 -13.92 21.16
C THR A 162 -18.54 -13.89 21.62
N ASP A 163 -18.09 -14.97 22.28
CA ASP A 163 -16.69 -15.12 22.64
C ASP A 163 -15.83 -15.36 21.39
N ALA A 164 -15.05 -14.35 21.00
CA ALA A 164 -14.04 -14.43 19.96
C ALA A 164 -12.62 -14.18 20.51
N SER A 165 -12.42 -14.30 21.83
CA SER A 165 -11.17 -13.90 22.48
C SER A 165 -9.95 -14.75 22.15
N GLU A 166 -10.16 -15.93 21.57
CA GLU A 166 -9.09 -16.74 20.99
C GLU A 166 -8.76 -16.37 19.55
N CYS A 167 -9.60 -15.55 18.90
CA CYS A 167 -9.42 -15.18 17.51
C CYS A 167 -8.53 -13.96 17.32
N TYR A 168 -7.57 -14.07 16.40
CA TYR A 168 -6.74 -12.96 15.95
C TYR A 168 -7.41 -12.21 14.81
N VAL A 169 -7.36 -10.88 14.90
CA VAL A 169 -7.89 -9.99 13.88
C VAL A 169 -6.76 -9.20 13.21
N TYR A 170 -6.79 -9.17 11.88
CA TYR A 170 -5.95 -8.31 11.05
C TYR A 170 -6.84 -7.48 10.14
N LEU A 171 -6.51 -6.20 9.99
CA LEU A 171 -7.22 -5.29 9.09
C LEU A 171 -6.24 -4.69 8.10
N THR A 172 -6.72 -4.44 6.88
CA THR A 172 -6.08 -3.51 5.96
C THR A 172 -6.98 -2.30 5.83
N LEU A 173 -6.47 -1.13 6.18
CA LEU A 173 -7.16 0.14 6.01
C LEU A 173 -6.72 0.82 4.72
N TYR A 174 -7.67 1.34 3.96
CA TYR A 174 -7.47 2.23 2.82
C TYR A 174 -8.02 3.60 3.18
N TYR A 175 -7.19 4.63 3.15
CA TYR A 175 -7.54 5.96 3.68
C TYR A 175 -6.81 7.08 2.95
N THR A 176 -7.37 8.28 2.97
CA THR A 176 -6.67 9.50 2.54
C THR A 176 -5.91 10.12 3.72
N LYS A 177 -4.95 10.99 3.43
CA LYS A 177 -4.28 11.84 4.44
C LYS A 177 -4.73 13.29 4.31
N THR A 178 -4.70 14.02 5.43
CA THR A 178 -5.01 15.46 5.45
C THR A 178 -3.92 16.32 4.80
N THR A 179 -2.71 15.79 4.73
CA THR A 179 -1.54 16.40 4.06
C THR A 179 -0.80 15.32 3.30
N ASP A 180 -0.26 15.71 2.15
CA ASP A 180 0.43 14.84 1.21
C ASP A 180 1.80 15.41 0.86
#